data_AF-A0A6B0DK25-F1
#
_entry.id   AF-A0A6B0DK25-F1
#
_cell.length_a   1.000
_cell.length_b   1.000
_cell.length_c   1.000
_cell.angle_alpha   90.00
_cell.angle_beta   90.00
_cell.angle_gamma   90.00
#
_symmetry.space_group_name_H-M   'P 1'
#
loop_
_entity.id
_entity.type
_entity.pdbx_description
1 polymer ?
#
loop_
_entity_poly.entity_id
_entity_poly.type
_entity_poly.pdbx_seq_one_letter_code
_entity_poly.pdbx_strand_id
1 'polypeptide(L)'
;MLQQSKDLFIKYQFHSLEELISYISKILFGNKTVNIAGDSTGIGTMKYDRWLTLKTTGKRRDFIKLHRIISTDPGFPVFLSAKVTEGTRHDSPVFVSLLKGRSRKIKLENVVLDSGYLSRENIDIIKMEGGIPIVKGKRNVRSRSKGSIA
;
A
#
# COMPACT_ATOMS: atom_id res chain seq x y z
N MET A 1 -18.92 7.75 -23.51
CA MET A 1 -19.13 6.31 -23.74
C MET A 1 -17.85 5.49 -23.50
N LEU A 2 -16.72 5.80 -24.14
CA LEU A 2 -15.45 5.05 -23.98
C LEU A 2 -14.80 5.12 -22.58
N GLN A 3 -14.93 6.26 -21.89
CA GLN A 3 -14.40 6.41 -20.53
C GLN A 3 -15.19 5.55 -19.53
N GLN A 4 -16.52 5.58 -19.68
CA GLN A 4 -17.46 4.84 -18.84
C GLN A 4 -17.32 3.33 -19.00
N SER A 5 -17.03 2.83 -20.22
CA SER A 5 -16.76 1.41 -20.45
C SER A 5 -15.40 0.97 -19.91
N LYS A 6 -14.37 1.82 -19.97
CA LYS A 6 -13.07 1.56 -19.32
C LYS A 6 -13.21 1.53 -17.80
N ASP A 7 -13.96 2.47 -17.23
CA ASP A 7 -14.21 2.52 -15.78
C ASP A 7 -15.01 1.31 -15.31
N LEU A 8 -16.01 0.85 -16.09
CA LEU A 8 -16.71 -0.41 -15.82
C LEU A 8 -15.77 -1.61 -15.91
N PHE A 9 -14.97 -1.73 -16.97
CA PHE A 9 -14.07 -2.87 -17.17
C PHE A 9 -13.04 -2.98 -16.04
N ILE A 10 -12.44 -1.85 -15.66
CA ILE A 10 -11.55 -1.73 -14.50
C ILE A 10 -12.30 -2.16 -13.23
N LYS A 11 -13.49 -1.62 -12.97
CA LYS A 11 -14.28 -1.95 -11.78
C LYS A 11 -14.60 -3.45 -11.69
N TYR A 12 -15.03 -4.08 -12.79
CA TYR A 12 -15.35 -5.52 -12.83
C TYR A 12 -14.11 -6.41 -12.68
N GLN A 13 -12.98 -6.02 -13.27
CA GLN A 13 -11.73 -6.78 -13.18
C GLN A 13 -11.09 -6.69 -11.77
N PHE A 14 -11.20 -5.54 -11.10
CA PHE A 14 -10.74 -5.40 -9.71
C PHE A 14 -11.67 -6.13 -8.73
N HIS A 15 -12.99 -6.12 -8.97
CA HIS A 15 -13.95 -6.85 -8.15
C HIS A 15 -13.71 -8.37 -8.19
N SER A 16 -13.47 -8.94 -9.37
CA SER A 16 -13.18 -10.38 -9.50
C SER A 16 -11.82 -10.76 -8.90
N LEU A 17 -10.84 -9.86 -8.90
CA LEU A 17 -9.55 -10.09 -8.25
C LEU A 17 -9.68 -10.09 -6.72
N GLU A 18 -10.45 -9.14 -6.16
CA GLU A 18 -10.75 -9.09 -4.72
C GLU A 18 -11.51 -10.33 -4.26
N GLU A 19 -12.50 -10.79 -5.03
CA GLU A 19 -13.22 -12.03 -4.78
C GLU A 19 -12.31 -13.25 -4.87
N LEU A 20 -11.44 -13.34 -5.88
CA LEU A 20 -10.49 -14.43 -6.03
C LEU A 20 -9.49 -14.47 -4.87
N ILE A 21 -8.91 -13.32 -4.48
CA ILE A 21 -8.01 -13.22 -3.32
C ILE A 21 -8.75 -13.60 -2.03
N SER A 22 -10.01 -13.16 -1.87
CA SER A 22 -10.86 -13.52 -0.73
C SER A 22 -11.17 -15.03 -0.69
N TYR A 23 -11.43 -15.64 -1.85
CA TYR A 23 -11.71 -17.07 -1.99
C TYR A 23 -10.46 -17.92 -1.72
N ILE A 24 -9.33 -17.58 -2.36
CA ILE A 24 -8.03 -18.23 -2.16
C ILE A 24 -7.59 -18.09 -0.71
N SER A 25 -7.71 -16.91 -0.12
CA SER A 25 -7.40 -16.72 1.30
C SER A 25 -8.33 -17.52 2.20
N LYS A 26 -9.63 -17.60 1.92
CA LYS A 26 -10.57 -18.43 2.70
C LYS A 26 -10.19 -19.91 2.67
N ILE A 27 -9.87 -20.44 1.48
CA ILE A 27 -9.47 -21.85 1.30
C ILE A 27 -8.15 -22.13 2.02
N LEU A 28 -7.16 -21.26 1.85
CA LEU A 28 -5.82 -21.51 2.34
C LEU A 28 -5.63 -21.16 3.83
N PHE A 29 -6.46 -20.27 4.42
CA PHE A 29 -6.19 -19.69 5.75
C PHE A 29 -7.22 -20.02 6.82
N GLY A 30 -8.49 -20.20 6.51
CA GLY A 30 -9.51 -20.15 7.57
C GLY A 30 -9.38 -18.87 8.41
N ASN A 31 -9.14 -18.99 9.72
CA ASN A 31 -8.93 -17.88 10.67
C ASN A 31 -7.45 -17.67 11.06
N LYS A 32 -6.49 -17.91 10.14
CA LYS A 32 -5.07 -17.74 10.44
C LYS A 32 -4.70 -16.28 10.72
N THR A 33 -3.76 -16.11 11.63
CA THR A 33 -3.01 -14.87 11.83
C THR A 33 -1.77 -14.90 10.93
N VAL A 34 -1.46 -13.79 10.26
CA VAL A 34 -0.36 -13.71 9.30
C VAL A 34 0.54 -12.50 9.53
N ASN A 35 1.82 -12.65 9.20
CA ASN A 35 2.76 -11.55 9.11
C ASN A 35 2.66 -10.90 7.74
N ILE A 36 2.69 -9.56 7.70
CA ILE A 36 2.56 -8.80 6.46
C ILE A 36 3.68 -7.78 6.31
N ALA A 37 4.02 -7.47 5.06
CA ALA A 37 4.89 -6.37 4.69
C ALA A 37 4.20 -5.46 3.66
N GLY A 38 4.40 -4.15 3.80
CA GLY A 38 3.90 -3.14 2.87
C GLY A 38 5.04 -2.41 2.17
N ASP A 39 4.94 -2.28 0.84
CA ASP A 39 5.91 -1.53 0.03
C ASP A 39 5.23 -0.94 -1.21
N SER A 40 5.88 0.07 -1.83
CA SER A 40 5.47 0.62 -3.12
C SER A 40 6.59 0.50 -4.14
N THR A 41 6.23 0.22 -5.39
CA THR A 41 7.18 0.14 -6.50
C THR A 41 6.72 0.97 -7.68
N GLY A 42 7.68 1.63 -8.35
CA GLY A 42 7.44 2.42 -9.55
C GLY A 42 7.42 1.55 -10.79
N ILE A 43 6.34 1.62 -11.57
CA ILE A 43 6.21 0.97 -12.88
C ILE A 43 6.33 2.05 -13.94
N GLY A 44 7.41 1.99 -14.74
CA GLY A 44 7.69 2.96 -15.80
C GLY A 44 6.68 2.88 -16.94
N THR A 45 6.11 4.01 -17.33
CA THR A 45 5.17 4.14 -18.45
C THR A 45 5.91 4.50 -19.75
N MET A 46 5.28 4.41 -20.91
CA MET A 46 5.91 4.87 -22.17
C MET A 46 5.87 6.41 -22.35
N LYS A 47 5.28 7.13 -21.40
CA LYS A 47 5.23 8.59 -21.39
C LYS A 47 6.54 9.15 -20.82
N TYR A 48 7.02 10.22 -21.42
CA TYR A 48 8.18 10.96 -20.92
C TYR A 48 7.74 12.36 -20.56
N ASP A 49 8.08 12.81 -19.36
CA ASP A 49 7.87 14.19 -18.93
C ASP A 49 9.19 14.96 -18.99
N ARG A 50 9.08 16.24 -19.36
CA ARG A 50 10.20 17.18 -19.32
C ARG A 50 10.41 17.61 -17.88
N TRP A 51 11.56 17.23 -17.32
CA TRP A 51 11.97 17.68 -16.01
C TRP A 51 12.79 18.96 -16.18
N LEU A 52 12.18 20.09 -15.83
CA LEU A 52 12.86 21.37 -15.72
C LEU A 52 13.24 21.60 -14.26
N THR A 53 14.53 21.57 -13.99
CA THR A 53 15.11 21.98 -12.71
C THR A 53 15.91 23.26 -12.95
N LEU A 54 16.06 24.11 -11.92
CA LEU A 54 16.84 25.35 -12.00
C LEU A 54 18.31 25.15 -12.49
N LYS A 55 18.81 23.92 -12.47
CA LYS A 55 20.19 23.57 -12.84
C LYS A 55 20.33 22.59 -14.00
N THR A 56 19.25 21.91 -14.44
CA THR A 56 19.35 20.86 -15.47
C THR A 56 18.02 20.62 -16.16
N THR A 57 18.06 20.49 -17.48
CA THR A 57 16.96 20.01 -18.32
C THR A 57 17.19 18.55 -18.69
N GLY A 58 16.26 17.67 -18.34
CA GLY A 58 16.33 16.25 -18.67
C GLY A 58 14.96 15.68 -19.03
N LYS A 59 14.94 14.61 -19.84
CA LYS A 59 13.73 13.81 -20.04
C LYS A 59 13.72 12.69 -19.00
N ARG A 60 12.67 12.61 -18.19
CA ARG A 60 12.48 11.47 -17.27
C ARG A 60 11.28 10.66 -17.76
N ARG A 61 11.44 9.33 -17.74
CA ARG A 61 10.33 8.41 -18.00
C ARG A 61 9.33 8.54 -16.86
N ASP A 62 8.08 8.83 -17.21
CA ASP A 62 6.98 8.94 -16.26
C ASP A 62 6.65 7.56 -15.67
N PHE A 63 6.13 7.49 -14.45
CA PHE A 63 5.87 6.24 -13.76
C PHE A 63 4.61 6.31 -12.92
N ILE A 64 3.94 5.16 -12.78
CA ILE A 64 2.88 4.95 -11.79
C ILE A 64 3.45 4.19 -10.60
N LYS A 65 2.81 4.29 -9.44
CA LYS A 65 3.18 3.52 -8.25
C LYS A 65 2.19 2.39 -8.03
N LEU A 66 2.71 1.19 -7.83
CA LEU A 66 1.98 0.04 -7.31
C LEU A 66 2.32 -0.09 -5.82
N HIS A 67 1.34 0.21 -4.97
CA HIS A 67 1.41 -0.01 -3.53
C HIS A 67 0.79 -1.35 -3.20
N ARG A 68 1.40 -2.12 -2.31
CA ARG A 68 0.94 -3.48 -2.03
C ARG A 68 1.22 -3.91 -0.59
N ILE A 69 0.36 -4.77 -0.08
CA ILE A 69 0.57 -5.54 1.14
C ILE A 69 0.67 -7.01 0.76
N ILE A 70 1.74 -7.66 1.19
CA ILE A 70 2.02 -9.07 0.95
C ILE A 70 2.15 -9.80 2.28
N SER A 71 1.72 -11.06 2.32
CA SER A 71 2.05 -11.96 3.45
C SER A 71 3.52 -12.36 3.39
N THR A 72 4.20 -12.33 4.54
CA THR A 72 5.61 -12.75 4.67
C THR A 72 5.76 -14.14 5.29
N ASP A 73 4.65 -14.83 5.56
CA ASP A 73 4.69 -16.17 6.15
C ASP A 73 5.30 -17.18 5.16
N PRO A 74 6.21 -18.06 5.63
CA PRO A 74 6.75 -19.14 4.82
C PRO A 74 5.62 -20.01 4.26
N GLY A 75 5.63 -20.20 2.93
CA GLY A 75 4.59 -20.97 2.22
C GLY A 75 3.36 -20.17 1.79
N PHE A 76 3.29 -18.86 2.08
CA PHE A 76 2.19 -18.01 1.58
C PHE A 76 2.60 -16.56 1.23
N PRO A 77 3.46 -16.37 0.22
CA PRO A 77 3.85 -15.03 -0.23
C PRO A 77 2.83 -14.43 -1.21
N VAL A 78 1.58 -14.22 -0.78
CA VAL A 78 0.53 -13.66 -1.67
C VAL A 78 0.23 -12.20 -1.37
N PHE A 79 -0.23 -11.51 -2.41
CA PHE A 79 -0.82 -10.18 -2.29
C PHE A 79 -2.14 -10.24 -1.54
N LEU A 80 -2.24 -9.48 -0.47
CA LEU A 80 -3.45 -9.32 0.34
C LEU A 80 -4.29 -8.13 -0.12
N SER A 81 -3.63 -7.09 -0.60
CA SER A 81 -4.25 -5.92 -1.23
C SER A 81 -3.21 -5.18 -2.06
N ALA A 82 -3.66 -4.53 -3.13
CA ALA A 82 -2.82 -3.70 -3.98
C ALA A 82 -3.61 -2.48 -4.46
N LYS A 83 -2.90 -1.37 -4.68
CA LYS A 83 -3.48 -0.12 -5.18
C LYS A 83 -2.50 0.59 -6.08
N VAL A 84 -2.98 1.03 -7.24
CA VAL A 84 -2.19 1.81 -8.20
C VAL A 84 -2.49 3.29 -8.03
N THR A 85 -1.46 4.13 -8.02
CA THR A 85 -1.58 5.59 -7.97
C THR A 85 -0.62 6.25 -8.95
N GLU A 86 -0.76 7.56 -9.12
CA GLU A 86 0.25 8.39 -9.78
C GLU A 86 1.61 8.29 -9.08
N GLY A 87 2.70 8.48 -9.84
CA GLY A 87 4.09 8.36 -9.34
C GLY A 87 4.46 9.36 -8.24
N THR A 88 3.78 10.50 -8.19
CA THR A 88 4.00 11.57 -7.21
C THR A 88 3.27 11.35 -5.89
N ARG A 89 2.34 10.38 -5.83
CA ARG A 89 1.55 10.14 -4.63
C ARG A 89 2.43 9.62 -3.50
N HIS A 90 2.26 10.20 -2.31
CA HIS A 90 2.92 9.73 -1.09
C HIS A 90 2.37 8.36 -0.67
N ASP A 91 3.24 7.53 -0.10
CA ASP A 91 2.89 6.13 0.23
C ASP A 91 2.10 6.06 1.54
N SER A 92 2.47 6.89 2.55
CA SER A 92 1.81 6.90 3.87
C SER A 92 0.27 6.96 3.80
N PRO A 93 -0.38 7.88 3.06
CA PRO A 93 -1.84 7.96 3.03
C PRO A 93 -2.51 6.79 2.28
N VAL A 94 -1.77 6.05 1.46
CA VAL A 94 -2.30 4.94 0.67
C VAL A 94 -2.48 3.69 1.52
N PHE A 95 -1.65 3.53 2.56
CA PHE A 95 -1.63 2.34 3.41
C PHE A 95 -2.97 2.03 4.08
N VAL A 96 -3.68 3.03 4.61
CA VAL A 96 -5.01 2.83 5.23
C VAL A 96 -5.98 2.17 4.26
N SER A 97 -5.96 2.59 2.99
CA SER A 97 -6.81 2.01 1.95
C SER A 97 -6.41 0.58 1.61
N LEU A 98 -5.12 0.25 1.63
CA LEU A 98 -4.63 -1.10 1.38
C LEU A 98 -5.01 -2.05 2.53
N LEU A 99 -4.79 -1.61 3.78
CA LEU A 99 -5.07 -2.44 4.94
C LEU A 99 -6.56 -2.78 5.04
N LYS A 100 -7.43 -1.80 4.73
CA LYS A 100 -8.89 -1.99 4.68
C LYS A 100 -9.36 -2.81 3.47
N GLY A 101 -8.58 -2.84 2.38
CA GLY A 101 -8.88 -3.64 1.19
C GLY A 101 -8.56 -5.13 1.36
N ARG A 102 -7.87 -5.51 2.44
CA ARG A 102 -7.63 -6.91 2.81
C ARG A 102 -8.94 -7.60 3.21
N SER A 103 -9.04 -8.91 2.94
CA SER A 103 -10.10 -9.75 3.50
C SER A 103 -10.08 -9.74 5.03
N ARG A 104 -11.14 -9.24 5.70
CA ARG A 104 -11.23 -9.12 7.17
C ARG A 104 -11.10 -10.44 7.96
N LYS A 105 -11.18 -11.59 7.28
CA LYS A 105 -11.05 -12.92 7.91
C LYS A 105 -9.61 -13.25 8.30
N ILE A 106 -8.64 -12.67 7.59
CA ILE A 106 -7.22 -12.81 7.95
C ILE A 106 -6.98 -12.01 9.24
N LYS A 107 -6.24 -12.54 10.20
CA LYS A 107 -5.81 -11.77 11.37
C LYS A 107 -4.40 -11.25 11.16
N LEU A 108 -4.08 -10.08 11.71
CA LEU A 108 -2.75 -9.50 11.60
C LEU A 108 -1.91 -9.94 12.80
N GLU A 109 -0.66 -10.32 12.53
CA GLU A 109 0.36 -10.50 13.56
C GLU A 109 1.31 -9.30 13.52
N ASN A 110 2.42 -9.41 12.79
CA ASN A 110 3.34 -8.30 12.59
C ASN A 110 3.07 -7.59 11.26
N VAL A 111 3.11 -6.26 11.29
CA VAL A 111 2.98 -5.41 10.11
C VAL A 111 4.28 -4.65 9.90
N VAL A 112 5.11 -5.15 8.98
CA VAL A 112 6.44 -4.60 8.69
C VAL A 112 6.34 -3.53 7.61
N LEU A 113 6.81 -2.33 7.92
CA LEU A 113 6.73 -1.20 7.00
C LEU A 113 8.03 -0.41 6.95
N ASP A 114 8.27 0.15 5.77
CA ASP A 114 9.34 1.10 5.55
C ASP A 114 9.03 2.46 6.20
N SER A 115 10.03 3.33 6.18
CA SER A 115 9.94 4.64 6.78
C SER A 115 9.05 5.62 6.00
N GLY A 116 8.76 5.35 4.72
CA GLY A 116 7.79 6.06 3.88
C GLY A 116 6.35 5.94 4.36
N TYR A 117 6.04 4.85 5.07
CA TYR A 117 4.73 4.62 5.71
C TYR A 117 4.66 5.09 7.17
N LEU A 118 5.74 5.64 7.72
CA LEU A 118 5.78 6.09 9.12
C LEU A 118 4.87 7.29 9.36
N SER A 119 3.69 7.03 9.92
CA SER A 119 2.75 8.03 10.41
C SER A 119 1.98 7.50 11.61
N ARG A 120 1.45 8.41 12.45
CA ARG A 120 0.61 8.05 13.60
C ARG A 120 -0.65 7.31 13.15
N GLU A 121 -1.32 7.84 12.13
CA GLU A 121 -2.51 7.23 11.55
C GLU A 121 -2.28 5.77 11.12
N ASN A 122 -1.15 5.50 10.44
CA ASN A 122 -0.80 4.14 10.02
C ASN A 122 -0.51 3.21 11.21
N ILE A 123 0.13 3.72 12.27
CA ILE A 123 0.39 2.95 13.48
C ILE A 123 -0.93 2.65 14.21
N ASP A 124 -1.82 3.63 14.31
CA ASP A 124 -3.09 3.53 15.02
C ASP A 124 -4.06 2.56 14.32
N ILE A 125 -4.15 2.63 12.98
CA ILE A 125 -4.99 1.69 12.22
C ILE A 125 -4.49 0.24 12.35
N ILE A 126 -3.16 0.01 12.37
CA ILE A 126 -2.59 -1.33 12.55
C ILE A 126 -3.01 -1.89 13.91
N LYS A 127 -2.87 -1.10 14.97
CA LYS A 127 -3.27 -1.49 16.33
C LYS A 127 -4.77 -1.72 16.44
N MET A 128 -5.58 -0.88 15.83
CA MET A 128 -7.04 -1.02 15.82
C MET A 128 -7.49 -2.30 15.11
N GLU A 129 -6.78 -2.72 14.06
CA GLU A 129 -7.00 -3.99 13.35
C GLU A 129 -6.34 -5.19 14.06
N GLY A 130 -5.80 -5.01 15.26
CA GLY A 130 -5.23 -6.05 16.12
C GLY A 130 -3.81 -6.49 15.76
N GLY A 131 -3.11 -5.78 14.87
CA GLY A 131 -1.73 -6.07 14.49
C GLY A 131 -0.68 -5.32 15.31
N ILE A 132 0.57 -5.77 15.22
CA ILE A 132 1.75 -5.16 15.82
C ILE A 132 2.50 -4.35 14.75
N PRO A 133 2.59 -3.02 14.86
CA PRO A 133 3.30 -2.20 13.88
C PRO A 133 4.81 -2.28 14.09
N ILE A 134 5.53 -2.78 13.08
CA ILE A 134 7.01 -2.79 13.01
C ILE A 134 7.44 -1.85 11.89
N VAL A 135 7.56 -0.57 12.19
CA VAL A 135 7.85 0.47 11.19
C VAL A 135 9.26 1.02 11.38
N LYS A 136 10.02 1.09 10.28
CA LYS A 136 11.37 1.68 10.30
C LYS A 136 11.33 3.15 10.72
N GLY A 137 11.99 3.48 11.83
CA GLY A 137 12.11 4.85 12.32
C GLY A 137 12.90 5.78 11.38
N LYS A 138 12.64 7.09 11.47
CA LYS A 138 13.42 8.16 10.81
C LYS A 138 14.08 9.07 11.85
N ARG A 139 15.23 9.66 11.51
CA ARG A 139 15.99 10.57 12.39
C ARG A 139 15.20 11.79 12.85
N ASN A 140 14.24 12.26 12.05
CA ASN A 140 13.46 13.46 12.29
C ASN A 140 12.11 13.19 13.01
N VAL A 141 11.91 11.99 13.55
CA VAL A 141 10.71 11.65 14.32
C VAL A 141 10.78 12.32 15.68
N ARG A 142 9.67 12.95 16.10
CA ARG A 142 9.50 13.52 17.43
C ARG A 142 8.43 12.72 18.19
N SER A 143 8.63 12.54 19.49
CA SER A 143 7.63 11.95 20.40
C SER A 143 6.37 12.83 20.51
N ARG A 144 6.56 14.15 20.45
CA ARG A 144 5.50 15.15 20.55
C ARG A 144 4.74 15.33 19.25
N SER A 145 3.45 15.67 19.36
CA SER A 145 2.66 16.02 18.17
C SER A 145 3.11 17.37 17.61
N LYS A 146 2.83 17.60 16.33
CA LYS A 146 3.08 18.90 15.71
C LYS A 146 2.22 19.95 16.42
N GLY A 147 2.86 20.96 17.01
CA GLY A 147 2.17 22.04 17.72
C GLY A 147 1.97 21.80 19.22
N SER A 148 2.50 20.72 19.82
CA SER A 148 2.48 20.61 21.28
C SER A 148 3.45 21.60 21.92
N ILE A 149 3.02 22.25 22.99
CA ILE A 149 3.88 23.10 23.83
C ILE A 149 4.94 22.22 24.48
N ALA A 150 6.13 22.79 24.67
CA ALA A 150 7.31 22.06 25.14
C ALA A 150 7.29 21.82 26.65
#